data_AF-A0A1B6DAM5-F1
#
_entry.id   AF-A0A1B6DAM5-F1
#
_cell.length_a   1.000
_cell.length_b   1.000
_cell.length_c   1.000
_cell.angle_alpha   90.00
_cell.angle_beta   90.00
_cell.angle_gamma   90.00
#
_symmetry.space_group_name_H-M   'P 1'
#
loop_
_entity.id
_entity.type
_entity.pdbx_description
1 polymer ?
#
loop_
_entity_poly.entity_id
_entity_poly.type
_entity_poly.pdbx_seq_one_letter_code
_entity_poly.pdbx_strand_id
1 'polypeptide(L)'
;MLTSNLSHVLLILDKIRQNPKKFICLNDNMDGSRKSDNHLIRTILLDFYHSLLPIPSQFELPSELRNRFLYHEEFLAWQAQKKAISKIICLVIIILAIGLVVLIYKNECVNLSTSLWKFCFFKTSSCKGRKKELIHKA
;
A
#
# COMPACT_ATOMS: atom_id res chain seq x y z
N MET A 1 -23.27 8.26 -27.11
CA MET A 1 -23.10 8.48 -25.67
C MET A 1 -23.99 7.48 -24.95
N LEU A 2 -23.43 6.71 -24.02
CA LEU A 2 -24.17 5.72 -23.23
C LEU A 2 -24.99 6.45 -22.16
N THR A 3 -26.22 6.02 -21.92
CA THR A 3 -27.13 6.61 -20.94
C THR A 3 -27.62 5.52 -19.98
N SER A 4 -28.27 5.87 -18.87
CA SER A 4 -28.87 4.89 -17.96
C SER A 4 -30.09 4.16 -18.54
N ASN A 5 -30.47 4.39 -19.80
CA ASN A 5 -31.55 3.67 -20.47
C ASN A 5 -30.99 2.47 -21.23
N LEU A 6 -31.29 1.27 -20.72
CA LEU A 6 -30.81 0.00 -21.26
C LEU A 6 -31.14 -0.19 -22.76
N SER A 7 -32.39 0.04 -23.14
CA SER A 7 -32.84 -0.18 -24.52
C SER A 7 -32.09 0.72 -25.50
N HIS A 8 -31.84 1.97 -25.12
CA HIS A 8 -31.07 2.90 -25.93
C HIS A 8 -29.61 2.46 -26.09
N VAL A 9 -28.99 1.94 -25.01
CA VAL A 9 -27.63 1.40 -25.07
C VAL A 9 -27.54 0.20 -26.01
N LEU A 10 -28.47 -0.76 -25.92
CA LEU A 10 -28.49 -1.94 -26.79
C LEU A 10 -28.58 -1.54 -28.28
N LEU A 11 -29.47 -0.61 -28.62
CA LEU A 11 -29.59 -0.10 -29.99
C LEU A 11 -28.28 0.52 -30.51
N ILE A 12 -27.55 1.24 -29.65
CA ILE A 12 -26.23 1.80 -30.02
C ILE A 12 -25.21 0.69 -30.27
N LEU A 13 -25.12 -0.29 -29.36
CA LEU A 13 -24.17 -1.40 -29.48
C LEU A 13 -24.44 -2.26 -30.72
N ASP A 14 -25.71 -2.55 -31.01
CA ASP A 14 -26.09 -3.29 -32.22
C ASP A 14 -25.76 -2.52 -33.49
N LYS A 15 -25.96 -1.20 -33.51
CA LYS A 15 -25.56 -0.35 -34.63
C LYS A 15 -24.05 -0.39 -34.88
N ILE A 16 -23.25 -0.47 -33.82
CA ILE A 16 -21.79 -0.60 -33.92
C ILE A 16 -21.42 -1.97 -34.49
N ARG A 17 -22.09 -3.06 -34.08
CA ARG A 17 -21.88 -4.40 -34.65
C ARG A 17 -22.21 -4.47 -36.13
N GLN A 18 -23.29 -3.81 -36.55
CA GLN A 18 -23.68 -3.77 -37.96
C GLN A 18 -22.65 -3.06 -38.85
N ASN A 19 -21.97 -2.03 -38.33
CA ASN A 19 -21.02 -1.22 -39.09
C ASN A 19 -19.72 -1.01 -38.29
N PRO A 20 -18.84 -2.02 -38.23
CA PRO A 20 -17.64 -1.97 -37.40
C PRO A 20 -16.71 -0.86 -37.89
N LYS A 21 -16.21 -0.06 -36.94
CA LYS A 21 -15.23 1.01 -37.18
C LYS A 21 -13.92 0.63 -36.50
N LYS A 22 -12.81 1.09 -37.08
CA LYS A 22 -11.46 0.88 -36.52
C LYS A 22 -11.29 1.53 -35.13
N PHE A 23 -11.93 2.68 -34.92
CA PHE A 23 -11.92 3.39 -33.64
C PHE A 23 -13.35 3.68 -33.20
N ILE A 24 -13.71 3.23 -32.00
CA ILE A 24 -15.02 3.44 -31.39
C ILE A 24 -14.78 4.20 -30.08
N CYS A 25 -15.31 5.42 -29.97
CA CYS A 25 -15.30 6.17 -28.72
C CYS A 25 -16.65 5.97 -28.02
N LEU A 26 -16.63 5.25 -26.90
CA LEU A 26 -17.79 5.10 -26.02
C LEU A 26 -17.59 5.97 -24.79
N ASN A 27 -18.32 7.07 -24.73
CA ASN A 27 -18.44 7.89 -23.52
C ASN A 27 -19.79 7.62 -22.86
N ASP A 28 -19.82 7.56 -21.54
CA ASP A 28 -21.04 7.43 -20.75
C ASP A 28 -21.46 8.75 -20.10
N ASN A 29 -22.77 8.93 -19.98
CA ASN A 29 -23.42 9.99 -19.24
C ASN A 29 -24.56 9.36 -18.42
N MET A 30 -24.18 8.41 -17.56
CA MET A 30 -25.10 7.68 -16.72
C MET A 30 -25.47 8.48 -15.48
N ASP A 31 -26.75 8.46 -15.10
CA ASP A 31 -27.22 9.06 -13.85
C ASP A 31 -26.81 8.17 -12.66
N GLY A 32 -26.05 8.73 -11.72
CA GLY A 32 -25.59 8.06 -10.51
C GLY A 32 -26.71 7.55 -9.60
N SER A 33 -27.95 8.06 -9.73
CA SER A 33 -29.12 7.59 -8.98
C SER A 33 -29.54 6.16 -9.39
N ARG A 34 -29.36 5.78 -10.65
CA ARG A 34 -29.83 4.52 -11.24
C ARG A 34 -28.79 3.40 -11.17
N LYS A 35 -28.39 3.03 -9.96
CA LYS A 35 -27.29 2.08 -9.72
C LYS A 35 -27.51 0.70 -10.37
N SER A 36 -28.73 0.15 -10.28
CA SER A 36 -29.08 -1.16 -10.84
C SER A 36 -28.91 -1.20 -12.36
N ASP A 37 -29.47 -0.21 -13.04
CA ASP A 37 -29.43 -0.13 -14.50
C ASP A 37 -28.00 0.12 -15.00
N ASN A 38 -27.27 1.00 -14.32
CA ASN A 38 -25.87 1.27 -14.64
C ASN A 38 -24.99 0.03 -14.43
N HIS A 39 -25.29 -0.82 -13.45
CA HIS A 39 -24.58 -2.09 -13.26
C HIS A 39 -24.85 -3.05 -14.43
N LEU A 40 -26.11 -3.18 -14.84
CA LEU A 40 -26.49 -4.01 -15.97
C LEU A 40 -25.84 -3.54 -17.28
N ILE A 41 -25.89 -2.23 -17.54
CA ILE A 41 -25.24 -1.60 -18.70
C ILE A 41 -23.73 -1.89 -18.72
N ARG A 42 -23.04 -1.78 -17.59
CA ARG A 42 -21.60 -2.13 -17.50
C ARG A 42 -21.34 -3.59 -17.84
N THR A 43 -22.20 -4.49 -17.37
CA THR A 43 -22.07 -5.93 -17.66
C THR A 43 -22.24 -6.21 -19.15
N ILE A 44 -23.23 -5.59 -19.79
CA ILE A 44 -23.47 -5.72 -21.23
C ILE A 44 -22.31 -5.12 -22.04
N LEU A 45 -21.75 -4.01 -21.57
CA LEU A 45 -20.59 -3.40 -22.22
C LEU A 45 -19.37 -4.32 -22.18
N LEU A 46 -19.14 -5.01 -21.05
CA LEU A 46 -18.08 -6.02 -20.94
C LEU A 46 -18.31 -7.19 -21.91
N ASP A 47 -19.53 -7.72 -21.97
CA ASP A 47 -19.89 -8.79 -22.91
C ASP A 47 -19.70 -8.35 -24.38
N PHE A 48 -20.10 -7.12 -24.69
CA PHE A 48 -19.86 -6.51 -26.01
C PHE A 48 -18.37 -6.47 -26.36
N TYR A 49 -17.51 -6.00 -25.45
CA TYR A 49 -16.06 -5.97 -25.70
C TYR A 49 -15.47 -7.37 -25.80
N HIS A 50 -15.84 -8.31 -24.95
CA HIS A 50 -15.39 -9.70 -25.06
C HIS A 50 -15.81 -10.35 -26.40
N SER A 51 -16.97 -9.98 -26.94
CA SER A 51 -17.43 -10.45 -28.26
C SER A 51 -16.59 -9.91 -29.44
N LEU A 52 -15.93 -8.75 -29.27
CA LEU A 52 -15.10 -8.11 -30.30
C LEU A 52 -13.60 -8.36 -30.11
N LEU A 53 -13.16 -8.43 -28.85
CA LEU A 53 -11.77 -8.49 -28.40
C LEU A 53 -11.64 -9.63 -27.38
N PRO A 54 -11.55 -10.89 -27.84
CA PRO A 54 -11.50 -12.04 -26.94
C PRO A 54 -10.20 -12.12 -26.13
N ILE A 55 -9.13 -11.48 -26.61
CA ILE A 55 -7.85 -11.41 -25.93
C ILE A 55 -7.77 -10.07 -25.19
N PRO A 56 -7.60 -10.07 -23.86
CA PRO A 56 -7.47 -8.84 -23.09
C PRO A 56 -6.20 -8.09 -23.48
N SER A 57 -6.25 -6.77 -23.43
CA SER A 57 -5.08 -5.93 -23.65
C SER A 57 -4.03 -6.15 -22.56
N GLN A 58 -2.75 -6.00 -22.92
CA GLN A 58 -1.64 -6.02 -21.95
C GLN A 58 -1.74 -4.93 -20.86
N PHE A 59 -2.56 -3.89 -21.12
CA PHE A 59 -2.80 -2.80 -20.19
C PHE A 59 -4.04 -3.02 -19.30
N GLU A 60 -4.79 -4.09 -19.54
CA GLU A 60 -5.92 -4.45 -18.68
C GLU A 60 -5.45 -5.10 -17.40
N LEU A 61 -6.21 -4.89 -16.33
CA LEU A 61 -5.98 -5.61 -15.09
C LEU A 61 -6.35 -7.09 -15.27
N PRO A 62 -5.63 -8.02 -14.62
CA PRO A 62 -6.07 -9.41 -14.50
C PRO A 62 -7.51 -9.49 -13.97
N SER A 63 -8.27 -10.51 -14.38
CA SER A 63 -9.70 -10.67 -14.04
C SER A 63 -10.01 -10.69 -12.53
N GLU A 64 -9.03 -11.08 -11.72
CA GLU A 64 -9.12 -11.12 -10.25
C GLU A 64 -8.93 -9.75 -9.60
N LEU A 65 -8.32 -8.82 -10.33
CA LEU A 65 -7.95 -7.50 -9.85
C LEU A 65 -8.93 -6.45 -10.37
N ARG A 66 -9.36 -5.59 -9.46
CA ARG A 66 -10.18 -4.43 -9.79
C ARG A 66 -9.45 -3.17 -9.35
N ASN A 67 -9.59 -2.12 -10.14
CA ASN A 67 -9.08 -0.82 -9.72
C ASN A 67 -9.91 -0.33 -8.53
N ARG A 68 -9.25 -0.20 -7.37
CA ARG A 68 -9.87 0.25 -6.12
C ARG A 68 -10.03 1.76 -6.06
N PHE A 69 -9.14 2.50 -6.71
CA PHE A 69 -9.03 3.96 -6.57
C PHE A 69 -9.43 4.62 -7.87
N LEU A 70 -10.33 5.59 -7.79
CA LEU A 70 -10.71 6.34 -8.98
C LEU A 70 -9.62 7.37 -9.31
N TYR A 71 -9.03 7.98 -8.28
CA TYR A 71 -8.02 9.01 -8.41
C TYR A 71 -6.65 8.58 -7.89
N HIS A 72 -5.60 9.10 -8.52
CA HIS A 72 -4.21 8.82 -8.15
C HIS A 72 -3.89 9.24 -6.70
N GLU A 73 -4.45 10.35 -6.24
CA GLU A 73 -4.21 10.86 -4.88
C GLU A 73 -4.76 9.93 -3.79
N GLU A 74 -5.90 9.29 -4.04
CA GLU A 74 -6.48 8.31 -3.12
C GLU A 74 -5.57 7.09 -2.96
N PHE A 75 -4.97 6.65 -4.07
CA PHE A 75 -4.00 5.56 -4.08
C PHE A 75 -2.74 5.92 -3.28
N LEU A 76 -2.21 7.13 -3.47
CA LEU A 76 -1.03 7.59 -2.73
C LEU A 76 -1.30 7.68 -1.22
N ALA A 77 -2.45 8.25 -0.83
CA ALA A 77 -2.85 8.34 0.56
C ALA A 77 -2.96 6.94 1.20
N TRP A 78 -3.60 5.99 0.50
CA TRP A 78 -3.69 4.60 0.95
C TRP A 78 -2.31 3.95 1.08
N GLN A 79 -1.42 4.17 0.11
CA GLN A 79 -0.07 3.60 0.13
C GLN A 79 0.75 4.15 1.30
N ALA A 80 0.64 5.45 1.59
CA ALA A 80 1.31 6.08 2.72
C ALA A 80 0.83 5.51 4.06
N GLN A 81 -0.48 5.33 4.23
CA GLN A 81 -1.05 4.70 5.43
C GLN A 81 -0.56 3.26 5.61
N LYS A 82 -0.56 2.45 4.54
CA LYS A 82 -0.06 1.07 4.59
C LYS A 82 1.41 1.00 4.97
N LYS A 83 2.23 1.89 4.42
CA LYS A 83 3.66 2.00 4.77
C LYS A 83 3.85 2.38 6.24
N ALA A 84 3.07 3.33 6.76
CA ALA A 84 3.13 3.72 8.17
C ALA A 84 2.76 2.56 9.10
N ILE A 85 1.66 1.85 8.81
CA ILE A 85 1.22 0.68 9.58
C ILE A 85 2.29 -0.42 9.55
N SER A 86 2.85 -0.72 8.37
CA SER A 86 3.91 -1.73 8.24
C SER A 86 5.14 -1.40 9.09
N LYS A 87 5.56 -0.13 9.14
CA LYS A 87 6.66 0.32 10.00
C LYS A 87 6.34 0.15 11.49
N ILE A 88 5.11 0.50 11.91
CA ILE A 88 4.67 0.33 13.30
C ILE A 88 4.68 -1.15 13.70
N ILE A 89 4.13 -2.03 12.85
CA ILE A 89 4.12 -3.47 13.10
C ILE A 89 5.55 -4.02 13.20
N CYS A 90 6.45 -3.60 12.30
CA CYS A 90 7.85 -4.01 12.33
C CYS A 90 8.53 -3.58 13.64
N LEU A 91 8.34 -2.33 14.08
CA LEU A 91 8.88 -1.83 15.35
C LEU A 91 8.35 -2.63 16.56
N VAL A 92 7.05 -2.94 16.59
CA VAL A 92 6.46 -3.74 17.68
C VAL A 92 7.05 -5.14 17.71
N ILE A 93 7.21 -5.79 16.55
CA ILE A 93 7.83 -7.13 16.47
C ILE A 93 9.27 -7.10 16.97
N ILE A 94 10.06 -6.08 16.61
CA ILE A 94 11.44 -5.92 17.09
C ILE A 94 11.47 -5.75 18.61
N ILE A 95 10.61 -4.90 19.18
CA ILE A 95 10.54 -4.69 20.63
C ILE A 95 10.16 -5.98 21.35
N LEU A 96 9.17 -6.71 20.84
CA LEU A 96 8.77 -8.01 21.40
C LEU A 96 9.91 -9.02 21.33
N ALA A 97 10.62 -9.11 20.21
CA ALA A 97 11.77 -10.01 20.06
C ALA A 97 12.88 -9.67 21.06
N ILE A 98 13.23 -8.39 21.22
CA ILE A 98 14.21 -7.94 22.23
C ILE A 98 13.72 -8.27 23.64
N GLY A 99 12.44 -8.01 23.94
CA GLY A 99 11.84 -8.33 25.22
C GLY A 99 11.92 -9.82 25.55
N LEU A 100 11.63 -10.69 24.58
CA LEU A 100 11.78 -12.13 24.73
C LEU A 100 13.23 -12.54 24.99
N VAL A 101 14.19 -11.98 24.25
CA VAL A 101 15.62 -12.25 24.48
C VAL A 101 16.03 -11.84 25.89
N VAL A 102 15.64 -10.65 26.35
CA VAL A 102 15.96 -10.18 27.72
C VAL A 102 15.31 -11.06 28.78
N LEU A 103 14.08 -11.54 28.56
CA LEU A 103 13.41 -12.44 29.51
C LEU A 103 14.09 -13.81 29.58
N ILE A 104 14.49 -14.37 28.45
CA ILE A 104 15.19 -15.67 28.37
C ILE A 104 16.57 -15.58 29.04
N TYR A 105 17.33 -14.52 28.75
CA TYR A 105 18.69 -14.34 29.24
C TYR A 105 18.77 -13.42 30.46
N LYS A 106 17.69 -13.28 31.23
CA LYS A 106 17.57 -12.29 32.32
C LYS A 106 18.78 -12.29 33.26
N ASN A 107 19.25 -13.46 33.66
CA ASN A 107 20.36 -13.62 34.59
C ASN A 107 21.70 -13.13 33.98
N GLU A 108 21.91 -13.45 32.70
CA GLU A 108 23.14 -13.13 31.99
C GLU A 108 23.16 -11.68 31.51
N CYS A 109 21.99 -11.11 31.20
CA CYS A 109 21.79 -9.69 30.93
C CYS A 109 22.05 -8.83 32.18
N VAL A 110 21.65 -9.27 33.38
CA VAL A 110 21.93 -8.56 34.64
C VAL A 110 23.43 -8.58 34.97
N ASN A 111 24.10 -9.72 34.76
CA ASN A 111 25.55 -9.84 34.93
C ASN A 111 26.31 -9.00 33.89
N LEU A 112 25.85 -8.97 32.63
CA LEU A 112 26.45 -8.13 31.58
C LEU A 112 26.20 -6.64 31.86
N SER A 113 25.01 -6.26 32.32
CA SER A 113 24.66 -4.89 32.70
C SER A 113 25.53 -4.38 33.84
N THR A 114 25.70 -5.16 34.90
CA THR A 114 26.58 -4.80 36.03
C THR A 114 28.05 -4.75 35.63
N SER A 115 28.50 -5.62 34.72
CA SER A 115 29.86 -5.57 34.15
C SER A 115 30.09 -4.33 33.29
N LEU A 116 29.14 -3.98 32.42
CA LEU A 116 29.18 -2.76 31.60
C LEU A 116 29.11 -1.48 32.45
N TRP A 117 28.31 -1.47 33.52
CA TRP A 117 28.24 -0.34 34.44
C TRP A 117 29.56 -0.14 35.21
N LYS A 118 30.18 -1.22 35.68
CA LYS A 118 31.54 -1.19 36.28
C LYS A 118 32.57 -0.68 35.27
N PHE A 119 32.50 -1.10 34.01
CA PHE A 119 33.42 -0.66 32.96
C PHE A 119 33.24 0.82 32.60
N CYS A 120 31.99 1.30 32.54
CA CYS A 120 31.67 2.71 32.28
C CYS A 120 32.11 3.61 33.46
N PHE A 121 31.94 3.16 34.70
CA PHE A 121 32.39 3.87 35.91
C PHE A 121 33.92 3.86 36.07
N PHE A 122 34.60 2.79 35.67
CA PHE A 122 36.06 2.73 35.66
C PHE A 122 36.70 3.65 34.60
N LYS A 123 36.04 3.81 33.45
CA LYS A 123 36.51 4.72 32.39
C LYS A 123 36.34 6.19 32.76
N THR A 124 35.31 6.55 33.52
CA THR A 124 35.11 7.93 34.00
C THR A 124 36.06 8.30 35.14
N SER A 125 36.45 7.37 36.01
CA SER A 125 37.46 7.60 37.06
C SER A 125 38.88 7.71 36.50
N SER A 126 39.24 6.89 35.49
CA SER A 126 40.55 6.94 34.81
C SER A 126 40.79 8.26 34.05
N CYS A 127 39.77 8.82 33.39
CA CYS A 127 39.87 10.13 32.74
C CYS A 127 39.99 11.31 33.73
N LYS A 128 39.44 11.18 34.95
CA LYS A 128 39.52 12.23 35.99
C LYS A 128 40.89 12.27 36.68
N GLY A 129 41.60 11.14 36.76
CA GLY A 129 42.99 11.07 37.24
C GLY A 129 43.99 11.71 36.29
N ARG A 130 43.88 11.44 34.98
CA ARG A 130 44.82 11.96 33.96
C ARG A 130 44.75 13.49 33.77
N LYS A 131 43.62 14.12 34.11
CA LYS A 131 43.45 15.58 34.04
C LYS A 131 44.10 16.33 35.21
N LYS A 132 44.32 15.68 36.36
CA LYS A 132 44.97 16.28 37.54
C LYS A 132 46.50 16.34 37.39
N GLU A 133 47.11 15.37 36.72
CA GLU A 133 48.56 15.34 36.46
C GLU A 133 49.04 16.41 35.47
N LEU A 134 48.18 16.84 34.53
CA LEU A 134 48.52 17.85 33.53
C LEU A 134 48.44 19.28 34.05
N ILE A 135 47.65 19.54 35.10
CA ILE A 135 47.50 20.89 35.70
C ILE A 135 48.63 21.19 36.69
N HIS A 136 49.27 20.17 37.27
CA HIS A 136 50.39 20.34 38.21
C HIS A 136 51.77 20.45 37.53
N LYS A 137 51.82 20.37 36.18
CA LYS A 137 53.04 20.46 35.36
C LYS A 137 53.10 21.71 34.47
N ALA A 138 52.17 22.65 34.62
CA ALA A 138 52.17 23.97 33.99
C ALA A 138 52.32 25.03 35.08
#